data_AF-A0A0K0PE82-F1
#
_entry.id   AF-A0A0K0PE82-F1
#
_cell.length_a   1.000
_cell.length_b   1.000
_cell.length_c   1.000
_cell.angle_alpha   90.00
_cell.angle_beta   90.00
_cell.angle_gamma   90.00
#
_symmetry.space_group_name_H-M   'P 1'
#
loop_
_entity.id
_entity.type
_entity.pdbx_description
1 polymer ?
#
loop_
_entity_poly.entity_id
_entity_poly.type
_entity_poly.pdbx_seq_one_letter_code
_entity_poly.pdbx_strand_id
1 'polypeptide(L)'
;CNNTRDNGRIGIVELIISKNEETIKGCNFHSDVIEFFSNNMKPDANECKIDAYPNDIIGFNCQKNQHMISYKQSLDIDADLDADLENVAVIPNDCFDSISIGSNKKYIVNELPGAQTYRSKLRSMPRYFKVPYHNNELDVTFHCECTVGSKTNKIIITVKALNGQISKKYEKSEIKSSPSIVDGPVYVCPHKQAIEPKLIKWNIKDTETIDSCKIDVNRFYSYAQLTCPNNNFSMHSNIQLTYNILKPNKIDEYKIFNESELNKLIPHSEILVDVVESNNDINVDTYNLYLFFPYYIKENYEINVVCDNTNTKYENKQGGKYIYNIKIPKRGKKVKGCNFNSNKKSEMFENGEIIKLDENTNTCKIDVKPKDVIAFECPP
;
A
#
# COMPACT_ATOMS: atom_id res chain seq x y z
N CYS A 1 -23.66 11.16 -8.65
CA CYS A 1 -23.70 11.32 -10.11
C CYS A 1 -25.07 10.90 -10.65
N ASN A 2 -25.72 11.72 -11.49
CA ASN A 2 -27.03 11.40 -12.04
C ASN A 2 -26.91 11.13 -13.55
N ASN A 3 -26.95 9.86 -13.94
CA ASN A 3 -26.87 9.43 -15.34
C ASN A 3 -28.21 8.89 -15.87
N THR A 4 -29.34 9.33 -15.32
CA THR A 4 -30.65 8.78 -15.69
C THR A 4 -31.14 9.21 -17.07
N ARG A 5 -30.44 10.14 -17.75
CA ARG A 5 -30.81 10.60 -19.11
C ARG A 5 -30.51 9.56 -20.20
N ASP A 6 -29.56 8.65 -19.97
CA ASP A 6 -29.15 7.60 -20.92
C ASP A 6 -29.40 6.18 -20.38
N ASN A 7 -30.52 5.95 -19.70
CA ASN A 7 -30.84 4.68 -18.99
C ASN A 7 -29.82 4.28 -17.90
N GLY A 8 -28.94 5.19 -17.48
CA GLY A 8 -27.98 4.96 -16.39
C GLY A 8 -28.62 5.05 -15.00
N ARG A 9 -27.84 4.69 -13.97
CA ARG A 9 -28.28 4.71 -12.57
C ARG A 9 -27.78 5.96 -11.83
N ILE A 10 -28.45 6.32 -10.74
CA ILE A 10 -27.95 7.34 -9.80
C ILE A 10 -26.88 6.69 -8.93
N GLY A 11 -25.64 7.18 -9.03
CA GLY A 11 -24.56 6.83 -8.12
C GLY A 11 -24.60 7.75 -6.90
N ILE A 12 -24.82 7.16 -5.72
CA ILE A 12 -24.75 7.84 -4.41
C ILE A 12 -23.44 7.44 -3.75
N VAL A 13 -22.68 8.42 -3.26
CA VAL A 13 -21.48 8.19 -2.45
C VAL A 13 -21.81 8.58 -1.03
N GLU A 14 -21.83 7.61 -0.13
CA GLU A 14 -21.94 7.84 1.30
C GLU A 14 -20.53 8.09 1.87
N LEU A 15 -20.33 9.26 2.49
CA LEU A 15 -19.08 9.65 3.11
C LEU A 15 -19.22 9.54 4.63
N ILE A 16 -18.56 8.55 5.22
CA ILE A 16 -18.47 8.39 6.67
C ILE A 16 -17.10 8.91 7.10
N ILE A 17 -17.09 10.02 7.83
CA ILE A 17 -15.87 10.67 8.33
C ILE A 17 -15.75 10.41 9.82
N SER A 18 -14.72 9.68 10.23
CA SER A 18 -14.42 9.45 11.65
C SER A 18 -13.95 10.74 12.32
N LYS A 19 -14.42 10.98 13.56
CA LYS A 19 -13.99 12.12 14.36
C LYS A 19 -12.49 12.02 14.68
N ASN A 20 -11.75 13.11 14.50
CA ASN A 20 -10.40 13.32 15.02
C ASN A 20 -10.39 14.61 15.85
N GLU A 21 -9.63 14.62 16.94
CA GLU A 21 -9.48 15.79 17.84
C GLU A 21 -8.08 16.44 17.71
N GLU A 22 -7.22 15.94 16.82
CA GLU A 22 -5.91 16.54 16.56
C GLU A 22 -6.03 17.91 15.89
N THR A 23 -5.33 18.89 16.46
CA THR A 23 -5.20 20.23 15.89
C THR A 23 -4.12 20.26 14.82
N ILE A 24 -4.37 20.99 13.73
CA ILE A 24 -3.40 21.32 12.70
C ILE A 24 -2.39 22.32 13.26
N LYS A 25 -1.11 21.96 13.20
CA LYS A 25 -0.01 22.85 13.56
C LYS A 25 0.07 23.97 12.52
N GLY A 26 -0.11 25.21 12.91
CA GLY A 26 -0.28 26.25 11.90
C GLY A 26 -0.86 27.54 12.40
N CYS A 27 -1.22 28.41 11.46
CA CYS A 27 -1.58 29.79 11.74
C CYS A 27 -2.91 30.14 11.07
N ASN A 28 -3.91 30.47 11.87
CA ASN A 28 -5.12 31.10 11.39
C ASN A 28 -4.93 32.63 11.43
N PHE A 29 -4.86 33.27 10.27
CA PHE A 29 -4.77 34.74 10.13
C PHE A 29 -6.14 35.41 9.99
N HIS A 30 -7.23 34.65 10.08
CA HIS A 30 -8.58 35.19 10.13
C HIS A 30 -8.88 35.77 11.52
N SER A 31 -9.85 36.71 11.58
CA SER A 31 -10.31 37.28 12.85
C SER A 31 -11.05 36.28 13.73
N ASP A 32 -11.80 35.36 13.10
CA ASP A 32 -12.57 34.35 13.81
C ASP A 32 -11.67 33.17 14.19
N VAL A 33 -11.85 32.68 15.42
CA VAL A 33 -11.13 31.52 15.93
C VAL A 33 -11.53 30.27 15.14
N ILE A 34 -10.52 29.54 14.68
CA ILE A 34 -10.69 28.21 14.09
C ILE A 34 -10.06 27.21 15.05
N GLU A 35 -10.90 26.40 15.70
CA GLU A 35 -10.51 25.50 16.80
C GLU A 35 -9.48 24.44 16.39
N PHE A 36 -9.45 24.06 15.11
CA PHE A 36 -8.52 23.04 14.62
C PHE A 36 -7.14 23.61 14.22
N PHE A 37 -6.85 24.90 14.40
CA PHE A 37 -5.49 25.45 14.22
C PHE A 37 -4.80 25.70 15.56
N SER A 38 -3.54 25.32 15.67
CA SER A 38 -2.75 25.49 16.90
C SER A 38 -2.52 26.96 17.27
N ASN A 39 -2.48 27.87 16.30
CA ASN A 39 -2.29 29.30 16.54
C ASN A 39 -3.36 30.13 15.85
N ASN A 40 -4.21 30.79 16.64
CA ASN A 40 -5.13 31.83 16.18
C ASN A 40 -4.45 33.19 16.39
N MET A 41 -4.13 33.88 15.30
CA MET A 41 -3.28 35.07 15.34
C MET A 41 -4.05 36.30 15.83
N LYS A 42 -3.42 37.06 16.73
CA LYS A 42 -4.00 38.30 17.23
C LYS A 42 -4.00 39.40 16.15
N PRO A 43 -4.91 40.39 16.21
CA PRO A 43 -5.01 41.46 15.22
C PRO A 43 -3.73 42.29 15.00
N ASP A 44 -2.87 42.39 16.02
CA ASP A 44 -1.60 43.11 16.04
C ASP A 44 -0.39 42.25 15.63
N ALA A 45 -0.55 40.92 15.55
CA ALA A 45 0.51 40.02 15.15
C ALA A 45 0.49 39.80 13.63
N ASN A 46 1.66 39.98 12.99
CA ASN A 46 1.82 39.84 11.53
C ASN A 46 2.72 38.66 11.16
N GLU A 47 3.49 38.11 12.09
CA GLU A 47 4.37 36.96 11.85
C GLU A 47 3.98 35.78 12.74
N CYS A 48 3.83 34.61 12.13
CA CYS A 48 3.61 33.35 12.82
C CYS A 48 4.80 32.43 12.57
N LYS A 49 5.53 32.06 13.62
CA LYS A 49 6.73 31.23 13.53
C LYS A 49 6.41 29.81 13.98
N ILE A 50 6.72 28.83 13.14
CA ILE A 50 6.44 27.41 13.38
C ILE A 50 7.74 26.62 13.23
N ASP A 51 8.17 25.99 14.31
CA ASP A 51 9.18 24.94 14.23
C ASP A 51 8.50 23.67 13.75
N ALA A 52 9.03 23.00 12.73
CA ALA A 52 8.40 21.84 12.13
C ALA A 52 9.35 20.64 12.08
N TYR A 53 8.80 19.45 12.34
CA TYR A 53 9.52 18.18 12.38
C TYR A 53 8.97 17.23 11.30
N PRO A 54 9.71 16.17 10.93
CA PRO A 54 9.22 15.18 9.99
C PRO A 54 7.80 14.70 10.33
N ASN A 55 6.94 14.65 9.32
CA ASN A 55 5.54 14.25 9.38
C ASN A 55 4.54 15.23 10.00
N ASP A 56 4.99 16.36 10.53
CA ASP A 56 4.08 17.45 10.89
C ASP A 56 3.25 17.88 9.66
N ILE A 57 1.94 18.05 9.86
CA ILE A 57 1.08 18.75 8.90
C ILE A 57 1.01 20.20 9.33
N ILE A 58 1.59 21.08 8.51
CA ILE A 58 1.60 22.51 8.75
C ILE A 58 0.60 23.19 7.84
N GLY A 59 -0.14 24.16 8.36
CA GLY A 59 -1.02 24.96 7.50
C GLY A 59 -1.15 26.41 7.90
N PHE A 60 -1.75 27.18 7.01
CA PHE A 60 -2.29 28.49 7.36
C PHE A 60 -3.62 28.75 6.68
N ASN A 61 -4.47 29.48 7.39
CA ASN A 61 -5.70 30.03 6.86
C ASN A 61 -5.56 31.53 6.65
N CYS A 62 -6.09 32.03 5.54
CA CYS A 62 -6.04 33.43 5.17
C CYS A 62 -7.31 33.93 4.45
N GLN A 63 -8.44 33.31 4.74
CA GLN A 63 -9.74 33.74 4.24
C GLN A 63 -10.12 35.11 4.83
N LYS A 64 -10.96 35.86 4.09
CA LYS A 64 -11.68 37.03 4.60
C LYS A 64 -13.17 36.71 4.41
N ASN A 65 -13.82 36.15 5.44
CA ASN A 65 -15.26 35.83 5.46
C ASN A 65 -15.91 35.39 4.14
N GLN A 66 -15.99 34.08 3.91
CA GLN A 66 -17.19 33.55 3.27
C GLN A 66 -17.82 32.64 4.30
N HIS A 67 -19.07 32.95 4.65
CA HIS A 67 -19.94 32.12 5.46
C HIS A 67 -19.63 30.63 5.24
N MET A 68 -19.58 29.85 6.33
CA MET A 68 -19.77 28.40 6.27
C MET A 68 -20.77 28.13 5.15
N ILE A 69 -20.34 27.41 4.12
CA ILE A 69 -21.15 27.13 2.93
C ILE A 69 -22.44 26.48 3.43
N SER A 70 -23.48 27.31 3.58
CA SER A 70 -24.82 26.90 3.87
C SER A 70 -25.24 26.12 2.63
N TYR A 71 -25.36 24.80 2.77
CA TYR A 71 -25.96 23.91 1.79
C TYR A 71 -27.45 24.26 1.62
N LYS A 72 -27.74 25.40 1.00
CA LYS A 72 -29.09 25.84 0.62
C LYS A 72 -28.99 27.02 -0.36
N GLN A 73 -28.63 26.73 -1.60
CA GLN A 73 -29.11 27.40 -2.82
C GLN A 73 -28.44 26.71 -4.01
N SER A 74 -29.16 25.74 -4.57
CA SER A 74 -29.83 25.83 -5.87
C SER A 74 -28.85 25.58 -7.02
N LEU A 75 -29.00 24.39 -7.59
CA LEU A 75 -28.76 24.10 -8.99
C LEU A 75 -29.34 25.27 -9.80
N ASP A 76 -28.50 26.13 -10.34
CA ASP A 76 -28.74 26.75 -11.62
C ASP A 76 -27.42 27.25 -12.23
N ILE A 77 -27.41 27.06 -13.53
CA ILE A 77 -26.35 27.27 -14.51
C ILE A 77 -26.13 28.78 -14.69
N ASP A 78 -24.87 29.15 -14.92
CA ASP A 78 -24.41 30.45 -15.42
C ASP A 78 -24.78 31.71 -14.61
N ALA A 79 -23.88 32.12 -13.73
CA ALA A 79 -23.72 33.52 -13.36
C ALA A 79 -22.25 33.81 -13.02
N ASP A 80 -21.58 34.56 -13.91
CA ASP A 80 -20.46 35.42 -13.55
C ASP A 80 -20.86 36.28 -12.35
N LEU A 81 -20.30 36.00 -11.18
CA LEU A 81 -20.28 36.90 -10.03
C LEU A 81 -18.82 37.06 -9.57
N ASP A 82 -18.03 37.63 -10.47
CA ASP A 82 -16.88 38.47 -10.14
C ASP A 82 -17.38 39.77 -9.48
N ALA A 83 -17.70 39.69 -8.18
CA ALA A 83 -17.86 40.88 -7.35
C ALA A 83 -17.44 40.54 -5.91
N ASP A 84 -16.35 41.20 -5.47
CA ASP A 84 -15.87 41.36 -4.09
C ASP A 84 -14.95 40.29 -3.46
N LEU A 85 -14.20 39.52 -4.26
CA LEU A 85 -13.04 38.74 -3.77
C LEU A 85 -11.70 39.50 -3.82
N GLU A 86 -11.73 40.80 -4.12
CA GLU A 86 -10.53 41.60 -4.22
C GLU A 86 -9.88 41.80 -2.84
N ASN A 87 -8.58 41.49 -2.78
CA ASN A 87 -7.62 41.76 -1.71
C ASN A 87 -7.24 40.61 -0.76
N VAL A 88 -7.46 39.33 -1.14
CA VAL A 88 -6.70 38.22 -0.54
C VAL A 88 -5.63 37.74 -1.53
N ALA A 89 -4.37 38.09 -1.25
CA ALA A 89 -3.22 37.69 -2.06
C ALA A 89 -2.30 36.79 -1.24
N VAL A 90 -1.93 35.63 -1.77
CA VAL A 90 -0.92 34.76 -1.17
C VAL A 90 0.36 34.87 -1.99
N ILE A 91 1.51 34.97 -1.33
CA ILE A 91 2.82 35.09 -1.94
C ILE A 91 3.73 33.99 -1.37
N PRO A 92 4.20 33.04 -2.20
CA PRO A 92 3.81 32.79 -3.58
C PRO A 92 2.32 32.39 -3.72
N ASN A 93 1.69 32.69 -4.85
CA ASN A 93 0.29 32.38 -5.12
C ASN A 93 -0.03 30.88 -5.02
N ASP A 94 0.98 30.05 -5.29
CA ASP A 94 0.99 28.61 -5.22
C ASP A 94 1.54 28.05 -3.92
N CYS A 95 1.78 28.87 -2.89
CA CYS A 95 2.21 28.37 -1.59
C CYS A 95 1.29 27.23 -1.09
N PHE A 96 1.79 26.06 -0.70
CA PHE A 96 3.18 25.71 -0.43
C PHE A 96 3.96 25.07 -1.60
N ASP A 97 3.38 24.88 -2.80
CA ASP A 97 4.12 24.30 -3.94
C ASP A 97 5.40 25.08 -4.24
N SER A 98 5.29 26.40 -4.11
CA SER A 98 6.43 27.30 -4.03
C SER A 98 6.46 28.06 -2.71
N ILE A 99 7.67 28.32 -2.24
CA ILE A 99 7.99 28.98 -0.97
C ILE A 99 8.97 30.13 -1.20
N SER A 100 9.01 31.06 -0.26
CA SER A 100 9.99 32.16 -0.26
C SER A 100 11.15 31.83 0.69
N ILE A 101 12.38 31.82 0.17
CA ILE A 101 13.62 31.75 0.97
C ILE A 101 14.39 33.06 0.73
N GLY A 102 14.48 33.90 1.76
CA GLY A 102 14.87 35.30 1.58
C GLY A 102 13.90 35.99 0.60
N SER A 103 14.42 36.69 -0.41
CA SER A 103 13.61 37.34 -1.45
C SER A 103 13.29 36.43 -2.65
N ASN A 104 13.76 35.18 -2.65
CA ASN A 104 13.68 34.30 -3.81
C ASN A 104 12.51 33.31 -3.69
N LYS A 105 11.72 33.20 -4.77
CA LYS A 105 10.74 32.12 -4.95
C LYS A 105 11.47 30.82 -5.31
N LYS A 106 11.19 29.74 -4.60
CA LYS A 106 11.70 28.39 -4.86
C LYS A 106 10.58 27.36 -4.78
N TYR A 107 10.75 26.23 -5.47
CA TYR A 107 9.83 25.10 -5.32
C TYR A 107 10.15 24.32 -4.04
N ILE A 108 9.13 24.03 -3.23
CA ILE A 108 9.33 23.37 -1.93
C ILE A 108 9.98 22.00 -2.09
N VAL A 109 9.67 21.27 -3.16
CA VAL A 109 10.22 19.94 -3.45
C VAL A 109 11.73 19.95 -3.72
N ASN A 110 12.31 21.10 -4.08
CA ASN A 110 13.76 21.22 -4.29
C ASN A 110 14.51 21.44 -2.98
N GLU A 111 13.85 22.05 -1.99
CA GLU A 111 14.45 22.35 -0.67
C GLU A 111 14.10 21.26 0.36
N LEU A 112 12.94 20.62 0.19
CA LEU A 112 12.43 19.51 0.99
C LEU A 112 11.87 18.42 0.04
N PRO A 113 12.75 17.56 -0.52
CA PRO A 113 12.33 16.47 -1.39
C PRO A 113 11.27 15.58 -0.71
N GLY A 114 10.12 15.41 -1.37
CA GLY A 114 9.03 14.58 -0.88
C GLY A 114 7.91 15.32 -0.12
N ALA A 115 8.04 16.63 0.09
CA ALA A 115 6.99 17.47 0.67
C ALA A 115 5.67 17.32 -0.09
N GLN A 116 4.56 17.17 0.64
CA GLN A 116 3.22 17.06 0.06
C GLN A 116 2.44 18.32 0.37
N THR A 117 1.76 18.88 -0.63
CA THR A 117 1.00 20.11 -0.50
C THR A 117 -0.47 19.83 -0.72
N TYR A 118 -1.32 20.46 0.07
CA TYR A 118 -2.78 20.36 -0.04
C TYR A 118 -3.33 21.77 -0.16
N ARG A 119 -3.82 22.10 -1.34
CA ARG A 119 -4.48 23.37 -1.63
C ARG A 119 -5.61 23.17 -2.61
N SER A 120 -6.68 23.93 -2.44
CA SER A 120 -7.68 24.07 -3.50
C SER A 120 -7.15 25.01 -4.58
N LYS A 121 -7.45 24.69 -5.85
CA LYS A 121 -7.22 25.63 -6.97
C LYS A 121 -8.17 26.83 -6.92
N LEU A 122 -9.31 26.68 -6.24
CA LEU A 122 -10.27 27.72 -5.95
C LEU A 122 -9.78 28.50 -4.72
N ARG A 123 -9.64 29.82 -4.86
CA ARG A 123 -8.70 30.68 -4.10
C ARG A 123 -9.07 31.00 -2.65
N SER A 124 -9.95 30.25 -2.02
CA SER A 124 -10.39 30.57 -0.66
C SER A 124 -10.07 29.52 0.39
N MET A 125 -9.40 28.39 0.13
CA MET A 125 -9.20 27.37 1.19
C MET A 125 -7.91 27.54 1.99
N PRO A 126 -7.86 27.10 3.27
CA PRO A 126 -6.62 26.95 4.00
C PRO A 126 -5.61 26.12 3.21
N ARG A 127 -4.34 26.46 3.36
CA ARG A 127 -3.23 25.80 2.66
C ARG A 127 -2.48 24.96 3.65
N TYR A 128 -2.15 23.74 3.25
CA TYR A 128 -1.41 22.81 4.08
C TYR A 128 -0.22 22.27 3.30
N PHE A 129 0.84 21.92 4.03
CA PHE A 129 1.84 21.01 3.55
C PHE A 129 2.24 20.06 4.66
N LYS A 130 2.70 18.88 4.27
CA LYS A 130 3.27 17.89 5.17
C LYS A 130 4.78 17.92 5.05
N VAL A 131 5.46 18.08 6.18
CA VAL A 131 6.92 18.03 6.25
C VAL A 131 7.36 16.60 5.94
N PRO A 132 8.18 16.37 4.90
CA PRO A 132 8.73 15.05 4.62
C PRO A 132 9.85 14.73 5.61
N TYR A 133 10.31 13.48 5.67
CA TYR A 133 11.67 13.24 6.13
C TYR A 133 12.62 14.12 5.36
N HIS A 134 13.69 14.44 6.05
CA HIS A 134 14.85 15.05 5.45
C HIS A 134 16.02 14.74 6.35
N ASN A 135 17.19 14.49 5.77
CA ASN A 135 18.44 14.33 6.50
C ASN A 135 19.25 15.64 6.44
N ASN A 136 18.57 16.78 6.48
CA ASN A 136 19.25 18.07 6.33
C ASN A 136 20.12 18.31 7.57
N GLU A 137 21.39 18.64 7.32
CA GLU A 137 22.36 18.99 8.36
C GLU A 137 22.10 20.36 8.98
N LEU A 138 21.31 21.20 8.30
CA LEU A 138 20.96 22.55 8.73
C LEU A 138 19.45 22.76 8.65
N ASP A 139 18.94 23.62 9.54
CA ASP A 139 17.54 24.03 9.55
C ASP A 139 17.17 24.64 8.19
N VAL A 140 16.05 24.20 7.62
CA VAL A 140 15.51 24.81 6.40
C VAL A 140 14.41 25.77 6.80
N THR A 141 14.68 27.07 6.65
CA THR A 141 13.70 28.12 6.95
C THR A 141 13.15 28.75 5.67
N PHE A 142 11.84 28.80 5.57
CA PHE A 142 11.13 29.44 4.46
C PHE A 142 9.85 30.10 4.96
N HIS A 143 9.22 30.89 4.11
CA HIS A 143 7.99 31.56 4.46
C HIS A 143 7.00 31.65 3.31
N CYS A 144 5.75 31.89 3.67
CA CYS A 144 4.73 32.39 2.78
C CYS A 144 4.07 33.60 3.42
N GLU A 145 3.61 34.50 2.56
CA GLU A 145 2.89 35.70 2.96
C GLU A 145 1.47 35.63 2.46
N CYS A 146 0.58 36.27 3.22
CA CYS A 146 -0.78 36.47 2.82
C CYS A 146 -1.26 37.85 3.21
N THR A 147 -1.66 38.61 2.20
CA THR A 147 -2.23 39.94 2.35
C THR A 147 -3.75 39.84 2.36
N VAL A 148 -4.37 40.41 3.40
CA VAL A 148 -5.81 40.55 3.55
C VAL A 148 -6.13 42.02 3.71
N GLY A 149 -6.69 42.66 2.66
CA GLY A 149 -6.84 44.11 2.63
C GLY A 149 -5.49 44.81 2.62
N SER A 150 -5.22 45.66 3.61
CA SER A 150 -3.93 46.38 3.76
C SER A 150 -2.92 45.65 4.67
N LYS A 151 -3.30 44.52 5.27
CA LYS A 151 -2.46 43.79 6.22
C LYS A 151 -1.80 42.59 5.56
N THR A 152 -0.46 42.54 5.57
CA THR A 152 0.30 41.35 5.15
C THR A 152 0.72 40.56 6.37
N ASN A 153 0.28 39.30 6.43
CA ASN A 153 0.67 38.33 7.42
C ASN A 153 1.70 37.36 6.82
N LYS A 154 2.61 36.85 7.64
CA LYS A 154 3.72 35.99 7.22
C LYS A 154 3.75 34.75 8.09
N ILE A 155 3.66 33.58 7.50
CA ILE A 155 4.00 32.32 8.17
C ILE A 155 5.45 31.98 7.85
N ILE A 156 6.27 31.85 8.88
CA ILE A 156 7.68 31.48 8.81
C ILE A 156 7.80 30.08 9.40
N ILE A 157 8.30 29.15 8.59
CA ILE A 157 8.45 27.76 8.99
C ILE A 157 9.93 27.43 9.02
N THR A 158 10.38 26.93 10.16
CA THR A 158 11.74 26.41 10.35
C THR A 158 11.65 24.90 10.51
N VAL A 159 11.99 24.18 9.45
CA VAL A 159 12.12 22.73 9.48
C VAL A 159 13.45 22.39 10.13
N LYS A 160 13.40 21.76 11.31
CA LYS A 160 14.58 21.53 12.15
C LYS A 160 15.50 20.46 11.59
N ALA A 161 16.81 20.74 11.56
CA ALA A 161 17.85 19.77 11.27
C ALA A 161 17.79 18.61 12.26
N LEU A 162 18.08 17.41 11.78
CA LEU A 162 18.16 16.21 12.61
C LEU A 162 19.53 16.04 13.29
N ASN A 163 20.24 17.15 13.57
CA ASN A 163 21.62 17.24 14.09
C ASN A 163 22.04 16.06 14.97
N GLY A 164 22.91 15.19 14.45
CA GLY A 164 23.53 14.11 15.23
C GLY A 164 22.56 13.03 15.72
N GLN A 165 21.28 13.07 15.35
CA GLN A 165 20.48 11.85 15.26
C GLN A 165 21.03 11.07 14.07
N ILE A 166 22.06 10.28 14.38
CA ILE A 166 22.52 9.11 13.65
C ILE A 166 21.38 8.65 12.77
N SER A 167 21.60 8.58 11.45
CA SER A 167 20.76 7.85 10.51
C SER A 167 20.18 6.67 11.25
N LYS A 168 18.92 6.78 11.71
CA LYS A 168 18.33 5.75 12.57
C LYS A 168 18.47 4.51 11.74
N LYS A 169 19.35 3.61 12.21
CA LYS A 169 19.51 2.28 11.65
C LYS A 169 18.10 1.73 11.76
N TYR A 170 17.43 1.69 10.61
CA TYR A 170 15.99 1.52 10.41
C TYR A 170 15.30 1.06 11.69
N GLU A 171 14.59 1.96 12.38
CA GLU A 171 13.59 1.49 13.33
C GLU A 171 12.57 0.73 12.48
N LYS A 172 12.69 -0.60 12.50
CA LYS A 172 11.68 -1.52 11.99
C LYS A 172 10.35 -0.97 12.47
N SER A 173 9.51 -0.50 11.54
CA SER A 173 8.07 -0.45 11.79
C SER A 173 7.73 -1.80 12.42
N GLU A 174 7.10 -1.77 13.59
CA GLU A 174 6.68 -3.00 14.27
C GLU A 174 6.00 -3.88 13.23
N ILE A 175 6.61 -5.02 12.88
CA ILE A 175 6.06 -5.92 11.86
C ILE A 175 4.69 -6.34 12.37
N LYS A 176 3.62 -5.73 11.85
CA LYS A 176 2.23 -6.06 12.20
C LYS A 176 1.90 -7.39 11.56
N SER A 177 2.35 -8.47 12.20
CA SER A 177 2.11 -9.82 11.74
C SER A 177 0.67 -10.21 12.02
N SER A 178 -0.12 -10.34 10.96
CA SER A 178 -1.54 -10.71 11.06
C SER A 178 -1.73 -12.19 10.74
N PRO A 179 -2.58 -12.93 11.45
CA PRO A 179 -2.95 -14.28 11.04
C PRO A 179 -3.80 -14.25 9.77
N SER A 180 -3.70 -15.29 8.95
CA SER A 180 -4.64 -15.49 7.85
C SER A 180 -6.04 -15.81 8.35
N ILE A 181 -7.03 -15.42 7.54
CA ILE A 181 -8.43 -15.76 7.71
C ILE A 181 -8.72 -16.94 6.79
N VAL A 182 -9.48 -17.92 7.27
CA VAL A 182 -9.91 -19.05 6.44
C VAL A 182 -11.25 -18.72 5.79
N ASP A 183 -11.25 -18.56 4.48
CA ASP A 183 -12.43 -18.38 3.65
C ASP A 183 -12.61 -19.59 2.72
N GLY A 184 -13.54 -20.48 3.07
CA GLY A 184 -13.71 -21.76 2.39
C GLY A 184 -12.41 -22.59 2.36
N PRO A 185 -11.92 -23.00 1.17
CA PRO A 185 -10.64 -23.70 1.03
C PRO A 185 -9.42 -22.76 1.00
N VAL A 186 -9.58 -21.45 1.14
CA VAL A 186 -8.49 -20.49 0.94
C VAL A 186 -8.09 -19.84 2.27
N TYR A 187 -6.78 -19.79 2.53
CA TYR A 187 -6.20 -18.92 3.56
C TYR A 187 -5.91 -17.55 2.94
N VAL A 188 -6.62 -16.52 3.42
CA VAL A 188 -6.58 -15.15 2.91
C VAL A 188 -5.90 -14.24 3.93
N CYS A 189 -5.02 -13.36 3.47
CA CYS A 189 -4.41 -12.36 4.34
C CYS A 189 -5.25 -11.06 4.37
N PRO A 190 -5.56 -10.52 5.56
CA PRO A 190 -6.49 -9.39 5.70
C PRO A 190 -5.95 -8.04 5.18
N HIS A 191 -4.63 -7.87 5.08
CA HIS A 191 -4.01 -6.58 4.73
C HIS A 191 -3.64 -6.47 3.23
N LYS A 192 -4.63 -6.51 2.34
CA LYS A 192 -4.43 -6.25 0.89
C LYS A 192 -3.96 -4.81 0.58
N GLN A 193 -4.30 -3.86 1.46
CA GLN A 193 -4.01 -2.44 1.31
C GLN A 193 -2.50 -2.09 1.30
N ALA A 194 -1.63 -2.92 1.87
CA ALA A 194 -0.18 -2.70 1.88
C ALA A 194 0.45 -2.81 0.47
N ILE A 195 -0.19 -3.58 -0.41
CA ILE A 195 0.32 -3.98 -1.71
C ILE A 195 -0.40 -3.26 -2.86
N GLU A 196 -1.63 -2.79 -2.64
CA GLU A 196 -2.42 -2.05 -3.61
C GLU A 196 -1.91 -0.60 -3.79
N PRO A 197 -1.38 -0.21 -4.97
CA PRO A 197 -0.85 1.14 -5.22
C PRO A 197 -1.93 2.23 -5.25
N LYS A 198 -3.16 1.84 -5.62
CA LYS A 198 -4.28 2.76 -5.90
C LYS A 198 -5.20 3.02 -4.70
N LEU A 199 -5.19 2.19 -3.66
CA LEU A 199 -5.92 2.47 -2.42
C LEU A 199 -5.27 3.63 -1.65
N ILE A 200 -6.08 4.38 -0.89
CA ILE A 200 -5.64 5.47 -0.03
C ILE A 200 -4.78 4.86 1.09
N LYS A 201 -3.47 4.87 0.90
CA LYS A 201 -2.52 4.63 1.99
C LYS A 201 -2.44 5.89 2.82
N TRP A 202 -3.02 5.87 4.00
CA TRP A 202 -2.71 6.85 5.04
C TRP A 202 -1.33 6.53 5.64
N ASN A 203 -0.27 6.54 4.84
CA ASN A 203 1.10 6.47 5.32
C ASN A 203 1.83 7.77 4.99
N ILE A 204 1.96 8.60 6.02
CA ILE A 204 3.25 9.11 6.52
C ILE A 204 4.40 8.47 5.73
N LYS A 205 4.93 9.20 4.74
CA LYS A 205 6.18 8.80 4.08
C LYS A 205 7.22 8.64 5.18
N ASP A 206 8.15 7.70 4.98
CA ASP A 206 9.38 7.45 5.77
C ASP A 206 9.42 6.16 6.57
N THR A 207 8.40 5.33 6.45
CA THR A 207 8.50 3.92 6.84
C THR A 207 8.34 3.04 5.61
N GLU A 208 9.36 2.22 5.29
CA GLU A 208 9.11 0.99 4.54
C GLU A 208 7.97 0.27 5.26
N THR A 209 6.82 0.17 4.61
CA THR A 209 5.70 -0.60 5.15
C THR A 209 6.08 -2.06 4.92
N ILE A 210 6.59 -2.70 5.96
CA ILE A 210 6.86 -4.13 6.00
C ILE A 210 5.74 -4.77 6.80
N ASP A 211 4.73 -5.25 6.09
CA ASP A 211 3.68 -6.05 6.72
C ASP A 211 3.97 -7.53 6.54
N SER A 212 3.46 -8.34 7.46
CA SER A 212 3.54 -9.79 7.33
C SER A 212 2.25 -10.50 7.64
N CYS A 213 2.09 -11.66 7.04
CA CYS A 213 0.95 -12.53 7.23
C CYS A 213 1.41 -13.93 7.57
N LYS A 214 0.86 -14.49 8.66
CA LYS A 214 1.10 -15.88 9.04
C LYS A 214 0.03 -16.76 8.42
N ILE A 215 0.44 -17.72 7.60
CA ILE A 215 -0.43 -18.70 6.96
C ILE A 215 -0.05 -20.09 7.48
N ASP A 216 -0.93 -20.71 8.26
CA ASP A 216 -0.75 -22.09 8.75
C ASP A 216 -1.58 -23.06 7.88
N VAL A 217 -0.94 -23.70 6.90
CA VAL A 217 -1.58 -24.59 5.91
C VAL A 217 -1.83 -25.99 6.49
N ASN A 218 -2.69 -26.05 7.51
CA ASN A 218 -3.02 -27.28 8.22
C ASN A 218 -4.11 -28.14 7.54
N ARG A 219 -4.85 -27.61 6.57
CA ARG A 219 -5.88 -28.34 5.83
C ARG A 219 -5.32 -28.96 4.55
N PHE A 220 -5.86 -30.12 4.21
CA PHE A 220 -5.69 -30.71 2.88
C PHE A 220 -6.73 -30.10 1.92
N TYR A 221 -6.42 -30.02 0.62
CA TYR A 221 -7.21 -29.28 -0.39
C TYR A 221 -7.49 -27.84 0.00
N SER A 222 -6.41 -27.10 0.27
CA SER A 222 -6.49 -25.69 0.61
C SER A 222 -5.43 -24.90 -0.13
N TYR A 223 -5.71 -23.62 -0.34
CA TYR A 223 -4.84 -22.70 -1.04
C TYR A 223 -4.35 -21.61 -0.10
N ALA A 224 -3.06 -21.28 -0.15
CA ALA A 224 -2.56 -20.05 0.45
C ALA A 224 -2.63 -18.93 -0.60
N GLN A 225 -3.46 -17.91 -0.37
CA GLN A 225 -3.56 -16.76 -1.27
C GLN A 225 -2.45 -15.76 -0.95
N LEU A 226 -1.63 -15.46 -1.97
CA LEU A 226 -0.71 -14.34 -1.98
C LEU A 226 -1.24 -13.30 -2.96
N THR A 227 -1.38 -12.06 -2.50
CA THR A 227 -1.66 -10.92 -3.37
C THR A 227 -0.34 -10.22 -3.68
N CYS A 228 -0.03 -10.01 -4.97
CA CYS A 228 1.13 -9.23 -5.40
C CYS A 228 0.78 -8.48 -6.71
N PRO A 229 1.25 -7.24 -6.94
CA PRO A 229 0.90 -6.49 -8.14
C PRO A 229 1.56 -7.11 -9.38
N ASN A 230 0.89 -6.99 -10.51
CA ASN A 230 1.28 -7.64 -11.77
C ASN A 230 2.48 -6.95 -12.44
N ASN A 231 3.58 -7.69 -12.68
CA ASN A 231 4.80 -7.18 -13.31
C ASN A 231 4.74 -7.01 -14.84
N ASN A 232 3.67 -7.46 -15.51
CA ASN A 232 3.44 -7.26 -16.95
C ASN A 232 3.06 -5.81 -17.29
N PHE A 233 2.74 -4.98 -16.29
CA PHE A 233 2.55 -3.56 -16.48
C PHE A 233 3.88 -2.81 -16.35
N SER A 234 4.12 -1.83 -17.21
CA SER A 234 5.37 -1.06 -17.25
C SER A 234 5.74 -0.43 -15.90
N MET A 235 4.75 -0.03 -15.11
CA MET A 235 4.90 0.55 -13.77
C MET A 235 5.29 -0.46 -12.68
N HIS A 236 5.19 -1.76 -12.95
CA HIS A 236 5.39 -2.86 -12.01
C HIS A 236 6.46 -3.86 -12.47
N SER A 237 7.17 -3.54 -13.56
CA SER A 237 8.23 -4.37 -14.15
C SER A 237 9.36 -4.72 -13.17
N ASN A 238 9.53 -3.93 -12.11
CA ASN A 238 10.56 -4.11 -11.07
C ASN A 238 10.08 -4.91 -9.85
N ILE A 239 8.84 -5.40 -9.82
CA ILE A 239 8.32 -6.19 -8.70
C ILE A 239 8.98 -7.57 -8.73
N GLN A 240 9.56 -7.95 -7.60
CA GLN A 240 10.20 -9.25 -7.44
C GLN A 240 9.48 -10.04 -6.36
N LEU A 241 9.00 -11.22 -6.76
CA LEU A 241 8.61 -12.28 -5.84
C LEU A 241 9.85 -13.08 -5.50
N THR A 242 10.23 -13.06 -4.24
CA THR A 242 11.38 -13.82 -3.73
C THR A 242 10.98 -14.68 -2.55
N TYR A 243 11.78 -15.69 -2.22
CA TYR A 243 11.54 -16.53 -1.05
C TYR A 243 12.83 -16.92 -0.35
N ASN A 244 12.71 -17.21 0.94
CA ASN A 244 13.76 -17.86 1.72
C ASN A 244 13.15 -18.96 2.61
N ILE A 245 14.01 -19.80 3.19
CA ILE A 245 13.59 -21.01 3.91
C ILE A 245 14.01 -20.90 5.37
N LEU A 246 13.07 -21.12 6.29
CA LEU A 246 13.34 -21.23 7.73
C LEU A 246 13.43 -22.69 8.16
N LYS A 247 12.59 -23.56 7.58
CA LYS A 247 12.61 -25.03 7.76
C LYS A 247 12.33 -25.72 6.43
N PRO A 248 12.89 -26.91 6.16
CA PRO A 248 13.66 -27.78 7.08
C PRO A 248 15.11 -27.33 7.29
N ASN A 249 15.76 -26.80 6.25
CA ASN A 249 17.13 -26.28 6.32
C ASN A 249 17.09 -24.77 6.09
N LYS A 250 17.57 -24.00 7.07
CA LYS A 250 17.54 -22.54 7.00
C LYS A 250 18.43 -22.04 5.85
N ILE A 251 17.84 -21.26 4.95
CA ILE A 251 18.53 -20.54 3.88
C ILE A 251 18.10 -19.08 4.00
N ASP A 252 19.02 -18.22 4.44
CA ASP A 252 18.73 -16.79 4.65
C ASP A 252 18.69 -15.98 3.34
N GLU A 253 19.40 -16.46 2.31
CA GLU A 253 19.43 -15.85 0.98
C GLU A 253 18.07 -15.92 0.29
N TYR A 254 17.61 -14.77 -0.22
CA TYR A 254 16.39 -14.68 -1.01
C TYR A 254 16.64 -15.12 -2.45
N LYS A 255 15.84 -16.08 -2.93
CA LYS A 255 15.82 -16.56 -4.32
C LYS A 255 14.55 -16.13 -5.02
N ILE A 256 14.56 -16.11 -6.35
CA ILE A 256 13.34 -15.85 -7.15
C ILE A 256 12.29 -16.91 -6.80
N PHE A 257 11.05 -16.47 -6.55
CA PHE A 257 9.93 -17.36 -6.27
C PHE A 257 9.08 -17.55 -7.53
N ASN A 258 9.00 -18.80 -8.00
CA ASN A 258 8.17 -19.20 -9.13
C ASN A 258 7.76 -20.68 -8.97
N GLU A 259 6.91 -21.17 -9.88
CA GLU A 259 6.38 -22.53 -9.82
C GLU A 259 7.47 -23.60 -9.86
N SER A 260 8.52 -23.41 -10.67
CA SER A 260 9.65 -24.35 -10.76
C SER A 260 10.38 -24.47 -9.42
N GLU A 261 10.67 -23.34 -8.76
CA GLU A 261 11.33 -23.31 -7.46
C GLU A 261 10.44 -23.88 -6.35
N LEU A 262 9.14 -23.59 -6.37
CA LEU A 262 8.18 -24.14 -5.42
C LEU A 262 8.07 -25.67 -5.57
N ASN A 263 7.96 -26.18 -6.79
CA ASN A 263 7.92 -27.62 -7.07
C ASN A 263 9.24 -28.33 -6.73
N LYS A 264 10.40 -27.67 -6.88
CA LYS A 264 11.69 -28.22 -6.40
C LYS A 264 11.73 -28.33 -4.88
N LEU A 265 11.18 -27.33 -4.18
CA LEU A 265 11.17 -27.29 -2.72
C LEU A 265 10.17 -28.30 -2.12
N ILE A 266 8.95 -28.33 -2.66
CA ILE A 266 7.85 -29.21 -2.27
C ILE A 266 7.29 -29.84 -3.55
N PRO A 267 7.70 -31.07 -3.91
CA PRO A 267 7.25 -31.72 -5.14
C PRO A 267 5.72 -31.78 -5.25
N HIS A 268 5.18 -31.51 -6.44
CA HIS A 268 3.74 -31.46 -6.76
C HIS A 268 2.96 -30.32 -6.10
N SER A 269 3.66 -29.26 -5.70
CA SER A 269 3.02 -27.99 -5.38
C SER A 269 2.81 -27.19 -6.67
N GLU A 270 1.77 -26.35 -6.65
CA GLU A 270 1.33 -25.60 -7.83
C GLU A 270 1.07 -24.13 -7.46
N ILE A 271 1.25 -23.25 -8.44
CA ILE A 271 0.88 -21.84 -8.33
C ILE A 271 -0.22 -21.59 -9.35
N LEU A 272 -1.45 -21.37 -8.87
CA LEU A 272 -2.54 -20.91 -9.73
C LEU A 272 -2.57 -19.38 -9.71
N VAL A 273 -2.65 -18.78 -10.90
CA VAL A 273 -2.73 -17.33 -11.05
C VAL A 273 -4.14 -16.96 -11.44
N ASP A 274 -4.73 -16.03 -10.69
CA ASP A 274 -6.03 -15.44 -10.99
C ASP A 274 -5.88 -13.93 -11.13
N VAL A 275 -6.43 -13.39 -12.23
CA VAL A 275 -6.47 -11.96 -12.51
C VAL A 275 -7.78 -11.43 -11.95
N VAL A 276 -7.71 -10.60 -10.91
CA VAL A 276 -8.90 -9.91 -10.44
C VAL A 276 -9.13 -8.69 -11.32
N GLU A 277 -10.04 -8.79 -12.28
CA GLU A 277 -10.54 -7.64 -13.03
C GLU A 277 -11.48 -6.82 -12.13
N SER A 278 -11.14 -5.57 -11.82
CA SER A 278 -12.03 -4.68 -11.09
C SER A 278 -13.03 -4.01 -12.05
N ASN A 279 -14.33 -4.19 -11.84
CA ASN A 279 -15.43 -3.57 -12.62
C ASN A 279 -15.62 -2.05 -12.42
N ASN A 280 -14.59 -1.32 -12.02
CA ASN A 280 -14.59 0.14 -12.03
C ASN A 280 -13.67 0.61 -13.17
N ASP A 281 -13.94 1.76 -13.80
CA ASP A 281 -13.14 2.39 -14.87
C ASP A 281 -11.68 2.74 -14.49
N ILE A 282 -11.16 2.12 -13.43
CA ILE A 282 -9.80 2.19 -12.94
C ILE A 282 -9.39 0.74 -12.66
N ASN A 283 -8.96 0.00 -13.68
CA ASN A 283 -8.44 -1.37 -13.57
C ASN A 283 -7.39 -1.44 -12.45
N VAL A 284 -7.65 -2.23 -11.40
CA VAL A 284 -6.71 -2.49 -10.31
C VAL A 284 -6.05 -3.85 -10.53
N ASP A 285 -4.83 -3.80 -11.05
CA ASP A 285 -4.08 -4.93 -11.62
C ASP A 285 -3.34 -5.78 -10.55
N THR A 286 -4.08 -6.37 -9.60
CA THR A 286 -3.49 -7.32 -8.63
C THR A 286 -3.63 -8.76 -9.10
N TYR A 287 -2.53 -9.53 -9.09
CA TYR A 287 -2.61 -10.98 -9.19
C TYR A 287 -2.88 -11.58 -7.81
N ASN A 288 -3.86 -12.49 -7.77
CA ASN A 288 -3.91 -13.47 -6.71
C ASN A 288 -3.15 -14.71 -7.16
N LEU A 289 -2.10 -15.03 -6.43
CA LEU A 289 -1.36 -16.29 -6.53
C LEU A 289 -1.95 -17.24 -5.48
N TYR A 290 -2.48 -18.36 -5.90
CA TYR A 290 -2.96 -19.41 -5.00
C TYR A 290 -1.94 -20.53 -4.99
N LEU A 291 -1.26 -20.69 -3.85
CA LEU A 291 -0.33 -21.79 -3.66
C LEU A 291 -1.10 -23.03 -3.20
N PHE A 292 -1.01 -24.09 -3.99
CA PHE A 292 -1.53 -25.41 -3.63
C PHE A 292 -0.40 -26.29 -3.12
N PHE A 293 -0.67 -27.03 -2.03
CA PHE A 293 0.27 -27.99 -1.46
C PHE A 293 -0.30 -29.40 -1.47
N PRO A 294 0.49 -30.41 -1.89
CA PRO A 294 0.02 -31.77 -2.11
C PRO A 294 -0.37 -32.49 -0.82
N TYR A 295 -0.97 -33.67 -0.99
CA TYR A 295 -1.34 -34.53 0.13
C TYR A 295 -0.13 -35.02 0.91
N TYR A 296 0.92 -35.46 0.21
CA TYR A 296 2.16 -35.92 0.82
C TYR A 296 3.16 -34.77 0.94
N ILE A 297 3.66 -34.56 2.16
CA ILE A 297 4.65 -33.52 2.45
C ILE A 297 5.70 -34.17 3.34
N LYS A 298 6.93 -34.27 2.83
CA LYS A 298 8.02 -35.04 3.44
C LYS A 298 8.39 -34.55 4.84
N GLU A 299 8.45 -33.23 5.00
CA GLU A 299 8.96 -32.54 6.20
C GLU A 299 8.07 -31.35 6.58
N ASN A 300 8.33 -30.74 7.73
CA ASN A 300 7.71 -29.45 8.05
C ASN A 300 8.47 -28.35 7.29
N TYR A 301 7.73 -27.50 6.58
CA TYR A 301 8.30 -26.35 5.89
C TYR A 301 7.83 -25.06 6.56
N GLU A 302 8.76 -24.14 6.69
CA GLU A 302 8.49 -22.75 7.06
C GLU A 302 9.21 -21.89 6.05
N ILE A 303 8.47 -21.18 5.21
CA ILE A 303 9.01 -20.35 4.13
C ILE A 303 8.50 -18.92 4.27
N ASN A 304 9.34 -17.96 3.90
CA ASN A 304 8.89 -16.59 3.72
C ASN A 304 8.84 -16.29 2.23
N VAL A 305 7.65 -15.99 1.71
CA VAL A 305 7.51 -15.45 0.36
C VAL A 305 7.35 -13.94 0.47
N VAL A 306 8.19 -13.20 -0.23
CA VAL A 306 8.26 -11.74 -0.18
C VAL A 306 7.82 -11.17 -1.51
N CYS A 307 6.77 -10.36 -1.48
CA CYS A 307 6.40 -9.46 -2.56
C CYS A 307 7.07 -8.12 -2.29
N ASP A 308 8.15 -7.82 -3.02
CA ASP A 308 8.86 -6.56 -2.89
C ASP A 308 8.40 -5.57 -3.96
N ASN A 309 7.62 -4.58 -3.54
CA ASN A 309 7.13 -3.50 -4.39
C ASN A 309 7.79 -2.15 -4.03
N THR A 310 8.86 -2.15 -3.22
CA THR A 310 9.48 -0.93 -2.68
C THR A 310 10.08 -0.03 -3.76
N ASN A 311 10.46 -0.60 -4.91
CA ASN A 311 10.99 0.15 -6.05
C ASN A 311 9.92 0.80 -6.94
N THR A 312 8.65 0.42 -6.78
CA THR A 312 7.55 0.99 -7.56
C THR A 312 7.14 2.33 -6.98
N LYS A 313 7.09 3.34 -7.86
CA LYS A 313 6.62 4.68 -7.54
C LYS A 313 5.45 5.03 -8.45
N TYR A 314 4.38 5.55 -7.86
CA TYR A 314 3.22 6.07 -8.58
C TYR A 314 2.81 7.39 -7.95
N GLU A 315 2.93 8.48 -8.71
CA GLU A 315 2.79 9.86 -8.21
C GLU A 315 3.67 10.10 -6.96
N ASN A 316 3.06 10.41 -5.82
CA ASN A 316 3.72 10.61 -4.54
C ASN A 316 3.75 9.33 -3.67
N LYS A 317 3.37 8.16 -4.17
CA LYS A 317 3.29 6.91 -3.39
C LYS A 317 4.45 5.97 -3.75
N GLN A 318 4.95 5.26 -2.74
CA GLN A 318 5.92 4.18 -2.87
C GLN A 318 5.24 2.85 -2.49
N GLY A 319 5.56 1.78 -3.21
CA GLY A 319 5.12 0.44 -2.83
C GLY A 319 5.79 -0.02 -1.53
N GLY A 320 5.18 -1.01 -0.87
CA GLY A 320 5.69 -1.61 0.35
C GLY A 320 6.34 -2.96 0.10
N LYS A 321 6.77 -3.60 1.18
CA LYS A 321 7.20 -5.00 1.20
C LYS A 321 6.18 -5.80 1.98
N TYR A 322 5.78 -6.95 1.43
CA TYR A 322 4.86 -7.84 2.14
C TYR A 322 5.45 -9.23 2.26
N ILE A 323 5.44 -9.76 3.49
CA ILE A 323 6.06 -11.04 3.83
C ILE A 323 4.99 -12.05 4.21
N TYR A 324 4.81 -13.09 3.41
CA TYR A 324 3.97 -14.23 3.71
C TYR A 324 4.79 -15.28 4.45
N ASN A 325 4.57 -15.42 5.74
CA ASN A 325 5.16 -16.46 6.59
C ASN A 325 4.28 -17.73 6.49
N ILE A 326 4.65 -18.67 5.63
CA ILE A 326 3.85 -19.86 5.33
C ILE A 326 4.43 -21.05 6.09
N LYS A 327 3.60 -21.66 6.95
CA LYS A 327 3.92 -22.91 7.63
C LYS A 327 3.13 -24.06 7.03
N ILE A 328 3.84 -25.11 6.69
CA ILE A 328 3.30 -26.27 6.00
C ILE A 328 3.72 -27.50 6.80
N PRO A 329 2.79 -28.18 7.48
CA PRO A 329 3.11 -29.33 8.32
C PRO A 329 3.47 -30.55 7.46
N LYS A 330 4.33 -31.40 7.99
CA LYS A 330 4.63 -32.73 7.45
C LYS A 330 3.35 -33.55 7.31
N ARG A 331 3.16 -34.15 6.14
CA ARG A 331 2.07 -35.08 5.83
C ARG A 331 2.70 -36.38 5.34
N GLY A 332 3.07 -37.24 6.29
CA GLY A 332 3.84 -38.46 6.00
C GLY A 332 3.02 -39.62 5.46
N LYS A 333 1.69 -39.48 5.36
CA LYS A 333 0.83 -40.53 4.81
C LYS A 333 0.97 -40.51 3.28
N LYS A 334 1.56 -41.58 2.76
CA LYS A 334 1.67 -41.80 1.32
C LYS A 334 0.29 -41.99 0.71
N VAL A 335 0.16 -41.69 -0.57
CA VAL A 335 -1.06 -41.91 -1.35
C VAL A 335 -0.98 -43.25 -2.06
N LYS A 336 -2.14 -43.86 -2.26
CA LYS A 336 -2.24 -45.03 -3.13
C LYS A 336 -2.25 -44.55 -4.57
N GLY A 337 -1.45 -45.18 -5.42
CA GLY A 337 -1.27 -44.68 -6.77
C GLY A 337 0.00 -45.16 -7.43
N CYS A 338 0.17 -44.77 -8.68
CA CYS A 338 1.38 -45.04 -9.44
C CYS A 338 2.05 -43.76 -9.90
N ASN A 339 3.37 -43.82 -9.91
CA ASN A 339 4.20 -42.87 -10.63
C ASN A 339 4.61 -43.48 -11.97
N PHE A 340 4.10 -42.93 -13.07
CA PHE A 340 4.45 -43.36 -14.43
C PHE A 340 5.75 -42.72 -14.94
N ASN A 341 6.37 -41.82 -14.18
CA ASN A 341 7.65 -41.23 -14.51
C ASN A 341 8.79 -42.23 -14.18
N SER A 342 9.29 -42.91 -15.21
CA SER A 342 10.34 -43.93 -15.09
C SER A 342 11.68 -43.40 -14.56
N ASN A 343 11.90 -42.08 -14.63
CA ASN A 343 13.20 -41.47 -14.35
C ASN A 343 13.34 -40.98 -12.90
N LYS A 344 12.27 -41.01 -12.10
CA LYS A 344 12.28 -40.50 -10.72
C LYS A 344 11.41 -41.37 -9.81
N LYS A 345 12.00 -42.02 -8.81
CA LYS A 345 11.20 -42.66 -7.74
C LYS A 345 10.54 -41.56 -6.91
N SER A 346 9.21 -41.60 -6.82
CA SER A 346 8.44 -40.64 -6.04
C SER A 346 8.20 -41.20 -4.63
N GLU A 347 8.56 -40.43 -3.61
CA GLU A 347 8.37 -40.82 -2.21
C GLU A 347 6.90 -40.75 -1.76
N MET A 348 6.06 -40.09 -2.56
CA MET A 348 4.65 -39.84 -2.27
C MET A 348 3.79 -41.11 -2.34
N PHE A 349 4.16 -42.07 -3.17
CA PHE A 349 3.33 -43.26 -3.43
C PHE A 349 3.70 -44.45 -2.54
N GLU A 350 2.67 -45.20 -2.11
CA GLU A 350 2.82 -46.56 -1.58
C GLU A 350 3.18 -47.58 -2.69
N ASN A 351 3.15 -47.12 -3.95
CA ASN A 351 3.38 -47.81 -5.22
C ASN A 351 2.33 -48.90 -5.52
N GLY A 352 1.42 -48.58 -6.43
CA GLY A 352 0.66 -49.58 -7.17
C GLY A 352 1.57 -50.39 -8.09
N GLU A 353 1.12 -51.58 -8.46
CA GLU A 353 1.84 -52.43 -9.40
C GLU A 353 1.73 -51.83 -10.80
N ILE A 354 2.88 -51.44 -11.38
CA ILE A 354 2.95 -50.99 -12.78
C ILE A 354 3.06 -52.24 -13.65
N ILE A 355 2.02 -52.49 -14.44
CA ILE A 355 1.93 -53.61 -15.37
C ILE A 355 2.13 -53.06 -16.78
N LYS A 356 3.25 -53.42 -17.42
CA LYS A 356 3.47 -53.12 -18.84
C LYS A 356 2.56 -54.01 -19.69
N LEU A 357 1.68 -53.40 -20.49
CA LEU A 357 0.85 -54.13 -21.46
C LEU A 357 1.58 -54.28 -22.80
N ASP A 358 2.26 -53.23 -23.25
CA ASP A 358 3.09 -53.21 -24.46
C ASP A 358 4.20 -52.15 -24.33
N GLU A 359 4.94 -51.88 -25.42
CA GLU A 359 6.06 -50.92 -25.43
C GLU A 359 5.66 -49.48 -25.09
N ASN A 360 4.39 -49.11 -25.31
CA ASN A 360 3.87 -47.76 -25.15
C ASN A 360 2.81 -47.64 -24.04
N THR A 361 2.34 -48.76 -23.50
CA THR A 361 1.20 -48.79 -22.57
C THR A 361 1.57 -49.42 -21.24
N ASN A 362 1.47 -48.61 -20.19
CA ASN A 362 1.58 -49.07 -18.81
C ASN A 362 0.21 -48.95 -18.13
N THR A 363 -0.16 -49.94 -17.32
CA THR A 363 -1.33 -49.88 -16.44
C THR A 363 -0.89 -49.92 -14.99
N CYS A 364 -1.72 -49.37 -14.10
CA CYS A 364 -1.49 -49.33 -12.67
C CYS A 364 -2.64 -50.02 -11.97
N LYS A 365 -2.34 -51.05 -11.17
CA LYS A 365 -3.33 -51.68 -10.31
C LYS A 365 -3.14 -51.23 -8.87
N ILE A 366 -4.22 -50.75 -8.24
CA ILE A 366 -4.24 -50.29 -6.84
C ILE A 366 -5.45 -50.87 -6.11
N ASP A 367 -5.24 -51.32 -4.88
CA ASP A 367 -6.31 -51.78 -3.99
C ASP A 367 -6.78 -50.64 -3.09
N VAL A 368 -8.04 -50.26 -3.21
CA VAL A 368 -8.62 -49.07 -2.54
C VAL A 368 -9.75 -49.45 -1.58
N LYS A 369 -9.84 -48.72 -0.48
CA LYS A 369 -10.91 -48.78 0.53
C LYS A 369 -11.63 -47.44 0.58
N PRO A 370 -12.88 -47.39 1.09
CA PRO A 370 -13.56 -46.12 1.31
C PRO A 370 -12.69 -45.14 2.11
N LYS A 371 -12.63 -43.88 1.65
CA LYS A 371 -11.80 -42.77 2.19
C LYS A 371 -10.30 -42.85 1.90
N ASP A 372 -9.83 -43.80 1.08
CA ASP A 372 -8.47 -43.75 0.57
C ASP A 372 -8.30 -42.55 -0.39
N VAL A 373 -7.15 -41.89 -0.28
CA VAL A 373 -6.73 -40.84 -1.22
C VAL A 373 -5.92 -41.51 -2.32
N ILE A 374 -6.38 -41.34 -3.55
CA ILE A 374 -5.79 -41.91 -4.76
C ILE A 374 -5.14 -40.79 -5.56
N ALA A 375 -3.95 -41.03 -6.09
CA ALA A 375 -3.28 -40.13 -7.01
C ALA A 375 -2.56 -40.92 -8.11
N PHE A 376 -2.16 -40.24 -9.18
CA PHE A 376 -1.20 -40.77 -10.14
C PHE A 376 -0.33 -39.62 -10.64
N GLU A 377 0.90 -39.93 -11.02
CA GLU A 377 1.85 -38.97 -11.58
C GLU A 377 2.16 -39.38 -13.00
N CYS A 378 1.93 -38.48 -13.95
CA CYS A 378 2.35 -38.64 -15.35
C CYS A 378 3.73 -37.99 -15.55
N PRO A 379 4.55 -38.50 -16.48
CA PRO A 379 5.74 -37.77 -16.92
C PRO A 379 5.35 -36.39 -17.48
N PRO A 380 6.18 -35.35 -17.27
CA PRO A 380 5.93 -33.98 -17.72
C PRO A 380 5.92 -33.83 -19.24
#